data_AF-A0AAU9VWG4-F1
#
_entry.id   AF-A0AAU9VWG4-F1
#
_cell.length_a   1.000
_cell.length_b   1.000
_cell.length_c   1.000
_cell.angle_alpha   90.00
_cell.angle_beta   90.00
_cell.angle_gamma   90.00
#
_symmetry.space_group_name_H-M   'P 1'
#
loop_
_entity.id
_entity.type
_entity.pdbx_description
1 polymer ?
#
loop_
_entity_poly.entity_id
_entity_poly.type
_entity_poly.pdbx_seq_one_letter_code
_entity_poly.pdbx_strand_id
1 'polypeptide(L)'
;DPETVENHTRQIESLKKEIEERDNTLSRLNKELKDLQAQNDDLQITLESRNQEIEALKDKVDKLETERKILEKKLQYVELEFKDLKNQNDEKNKEIGDLKISLESKDNEITAMKRELKDLKDQNDERAKEIKVLTISLDQSLPDPAENAFILLGQMCSRVQAMMYQRVLPDRYNEEYLYKLKFIEEDIAREQGDLKRQAIERWDKLKRKLSWDDINHPRTLKEIQRKRNDVAHPNLLTKELLLNSAEMMQEAGKLSGRMSLTHVRQIIKIWDLLDQME
;
A
#
# COMPACT_ATOMS: atom_id res chain seq x y z
N ASP A 1 148.08 54.23 -56.11
CA ASP A 1 148.32 52.90 -56.67
C ASP A 1 147.00 52.43 -57.31
N PRO A 2 146.98 52.09 -58.61
CA PRO A 2 145.75 51.75 -59.33
C PRO A 2 145.03 50.51 -58.77
N GLU A 3 145.78 49.56 -58.21
CA GLU A 3 145.26 48.29 -57.70
C GLU A 3 144.41 48.48 -56.43
N THR A 4 144.79 49.42 -55.56
CA THR A 4 144.00 49.83 -54.39
C THR A 4 142.69 50.54 -54.77
N VAL A 5 142.69 51.34 -55.85
CA VAL A 5 141.46 52.01 -56.35
C VAL A 5 140.49 50.98 -56.93
N GLU A 6 141.00 49.99 -57.67
CA GLU A 6 140.19 48.90 -58.22
C GLU A 6 139.57 48.03 -57.13
N ASN A 7 140.32 47.71 -56.06
CA ASN A 7 139.82 46.95 -54.91
C ASN A 7 138.70 47.70 -54.16
N HIS A 8 138.90 48.98 -53.85
CA HIS A 8 137.84 49.81 -53.25
C HIS A 8 136.61 49.92 -54.15
N THR A 9 136.79 50.01 -55.48
CA THR A 9 135.67 50.02 -56.44
C THR A 9 134.84 48.74 -56.35
N ARG A 10 135.48 47.57 -56.31
CA ARG A 10 134.80 46.28 -56.14
C ARG A 10 134.08 46.16 -54.80
N GLN A 11 134.68 46.66 -53.70
CA GLN A 11 134.02 46.71 -52.39
C GLN A 11 132.78 47.62 -52.39
N ILE A 12 132.87 48.79 -53.03
CA ILE A 12 131.74 49.72 -53.17
C ILE A 12 130.60 49.06 -53.96
N GLU A 13 130.90 48.35 -55.04
CA GLU A 13 129.89 47.60 -55.82
C GLU A 13 129.25 46.48 -54.99
N SER A 14 130.04 45.72 -54.22
CA SER A 14 129.52 44.68 -53.32
C SER A 14 128.60 45.25 -52.25
N LEU A 15 129.01 46.35 -51.59
CA LEU A 15 128.19 47.01 -50.56
C LEU A 15 126.91 47.60 -51.14
N LYS A 16 126.95 48.16 -52.36
CA LYS A 16 125.75 48.63 -53.05
C LYS A 16 124.76 47.49 -53.28
N LYS A 17 125.24 46.32 -53.71
CA LYS A 17 124.39 45.14 -53.90
C LYS A 17 123.77 44.66 -52.58
N GLU A 18 124.54 44.64 -51.50
CA GLU A 18 124.01 44.29 -50.17
C GLU A 18 122.96 45.31 -49.68
N ILE A 19 123.17 46.60 -49.92
CA ILE A 19 122.19 47.65 -49.59
C ILE A 19 120.90 47.42 -50.39
N GLU A 20 121.00 47.14 -51.69
CA GLU A 20 119.83 46.86 -52.53
C GLU A 20 119.06 45.61 -52.08
N GLU A 21 119.76 44.54 -51.69
CA GLU A 21 119.14 43.34 -51.11
C GLU A 21 118.46 43.63 -49.76
N ARG A 22 119.05 44.47 -48.92
CA ARG A 22 118.46 44.93 -47.65
C ARG A 22 117.24 45.83 -47.86
N ASP A 23 117.25 46.71 -48.85
CA ASP A 23 116.12 47.58 -49.19
C ASP A 23 114.93 46.76 -49.74
N ASN A 24 115.22 45.75 -50.55
CA ASN A 24 114.22 44.80 -51.03
C ASN A 24 113.61 43.98 -49.88
N THR A 25 114.42 43.52 -48.93
CA THR A 25 113.91 42.80 -47.74
C THR A 25 113.12 43.70 -46.79
N LEU A 26 113.56 44.94 -46.55
CA LEU A 26 112.79 45.95 -45.80
C LEU A 26 111.44 46.23 -46.45
N SER A 27 111.39 46.36 -47.78
CA SER A 27 110.15 46.57 -48.53
C SER A 27 109.19 45.40 -48.37
N ARG A 28 109.68 44.16 -48.42
CA ARG A 28 108.88 42.95 -48.18
C ARG A 28 108.35 42.90 -46.74
N LEU A 29 109.20 43.11 -45.75
CA LEU A 29 108.81 43.11 -44.33
C LEU A 29 107.78 44.20 -44.02
N ASN A 30 107.94 45.40 -44.59
CA ASN A 30 106.95 46.48 -44.44
C ASN A 30 105.59 46.11 -45.02
N LYS A 31 105.57 45.35 -46.13
CA LYS A 31 104.31 44.84 -46.69
C LYS A 31 103.66 43.80 -45.77
N GLU A 32 104.44 42.83 -45.29
CA GLU A 32 103.97 41.83 -44.33
C GLU A 32 103.45 42.45 -43.03
N LEU A 33 104.11 43.51 -42.52
CA LEU A 33 103.67 44.23 -41.32
C LEU A 33 102.32 44.92 -41.55
N LYS A 34 102.12 45.57 -42.70
CA LYS A 34 100.82 46.17 -43.07
C LYS A 34 99.73 45.12 -43.19
N ASP A 35 100.02 43.98 -43.81
CA ASP A 35 99.07 42.88 -43.95
C ASP A 35 98.67 42.30 -42.58
N LEU A 36 99.65 42.14 -41.67
CA LEU A 36 99.40 41.71 -40.28
C LEU A 36 98.59 42.73 -39.47
N GLN A 37 98.85 44.04 -39.65
CA GLN A 37 98.05 45.09 -39.02
C GLN A 37 96.59 45.03 -39.48
N ALA A 38 96.36 44.90 -40.79
CA ALA A 38 95.01 44.77 -41.34
C ALA A 38 94.28 43.52 -40.82
N GLN A 39 94.99 42.38 -40.70
CA GLN A 39 94.43 41.17 -40.10
C GLN A 39 94.09 41.37 -38.62
N ASN A 40 94.91 42.09 -37.87
CA ASN A 40 94.67 42.34 -36.46
C ASN A 40 93.44 43.24 -36.24
N ASP A 41 93.27 44.26 -37.10
CA ASP A 41 92.09 45.13 -37.07
C ASP A 41 90.81 44.34 -37.39
N ASP A 42 90.84 43.44 -38.38
CA ASP A 42 89.71 42.57 -38.74
C ASP A 42 89.36 41.58 -37.61
N LEU A 43 90.37 41.00 -36.96
CA LEU A 43 90.20 40.15 -35.78
C LEU A 43 89.59 40.93 -34.62
N GLN A 44 90.00 42.18 -34.40
CA GLN A 44 89.44 43.03 -33.35
C GLN A 44 87.97 43.36 -33.59
N ILE A 45 87.59 43.68 -34.83
CA ILE A 45 86.18 43.90 -35.21
C ILE A 45 85.36 42.62 -35.01
N THR A 46 85.90 41.47 -35.43
CA THR A 46 85.24 40.17 -35.27
C THR A 46 85.03 39.83 -33.80
N LEU A 47 86.04 40.09 -32.95
CA LEU A 47 85.96 39.83 -31.51
C LEU A 47 84.91 40.71 -30.83
N GLU A 48 84.82 41.98 -31.20
CA GLU A 48 83.80 42.90 -30.68
C GLU A 48 82.38 42.44 -31.08
N SER A 49 82.19 42.04 -32.34
CA SER A 49 80.92 41.49 -32.83
C SER A 49 80.51 40.22 -32.07
N ARG A 50 81.45 39.30 -31.82
CA ARG A 50 81.18 38.10 -31.02
C ARG A 50 80.87 38.40 -29.56
N ASN A 51 81.51 39.40 -28.96
CA ASN A 51 81.19 39.84 -27.60
C ASN A 51 79.74 40.37 -27.52
N GLN A 52 79.30 41.16 -28.50
CA GLN A 52 77.92 41.64 -28.57
C GLN A 52 76.91 40.49 -28.72
N GLU A 53 77.24 39.48 -29.55
CA GLU A 53 76.41 38.28 -29.68
C GLU A 53 76.31 37.49 -28.36
N ILE A 54 77.43 37.36 -27.63
CA ILE A 54 77.45 36.71 -26.32
C ILE A 54 76.55 37.43 -25.32
N GLU A 55 76.60 38.76 -25.25
CA GLU A 55 75.74 39.54 -24.35
C GLU A 55 74.25 39.38 -24.73
N ALA A 56 73.91 39.43 -26.03
CA ALA A 56 72.54 39.19 -26.48
C ALA A 56 72.03 37.77 -26.14
N LEU A 57 72.91 36.76 -26.20
CA LEU A 57 72.58 35.40 -25.80
C LEU A 57 72.39 35.27 -24.29
N LYS A 58 73.21 35.94 -23.47
CA LYS A 58 73.02 35.98 -22.00
C LYS A 58 71.66 36.58 -21.63
N ASP A 59 71.30 37.73 -22.22
CA ASP A 59 70.00 38.36 -22.00
C ASP A 59 68.83 37.43 -22.36
N LYS A 60 68.98 36.64 -23.44
CA LYS A 60 67.97 35.66 -23.85
C LYS A 60 67.88 34.48 -22.87
N VAL A 61 69.01 34.00 -22.36
CA VAL A 61 69.04 32.94 -21.34
C VAL A 61 68.37 33.41 -20.06
N ASP A 62 68.65 34.62 -19.59
CA ASP A 62 68.05 35.18 -18.38
C ASP A 62 66.53 35.29 -18.52
N LYS A 63 66.04 35.80 -19.67
CA LYS A 63 64.59 35.85 -19.96
C LYS A 63 63.96 34.46 -19.92
N LEU A 64 64.55 33.48 -20.59
CA LEU A 64 64.05 32.10 -20.60
C LEU A 64 64.05 31.48 -19.20
N GLU A 65 65.05 31.78 -18.37
CA GLU A 65 65.10 31.28 -16.99
C GLU A 65 63.99 31.90 -16.13
N THR A 66 63.68 33.19 -16.32
CA THR A 66 62.54 33.82 -15.63
C THR A 66 61.20 33.21 -16.06
N GLU A 67 61.02 32.96 -17.36
CA GLU A 67 59.81 32.30 -17.89
C GLU A 67 59.66 30.88 -17.35
N ARG A 68 60.77 30.11 -17.30
CA ARG A 68 60.79 28.77 -16.71
C ARG A 68 60.31 28.79 -15.26
N LYS A 69 60.83 29.71 -14.44
CA LYS A 69 60.43 29.86 -13.02
C LYS A 69 58.95 30.23 -12.87
N ILE A 70 58.41 31.05 -13.77
CA ILE A 70 56.97 31.38 -13.78
C ILE A 70 56.12 30.16 -14.12
N LEU A 71 56.52 29.40 -15.14
CA LEU A 71 55.82 28.19 -15.56
C LEU A 71 55.86 27.10 -14.48
N GLU A 72 57.00 26.90 -13.82
CA GLU A 72 57.14 25.98 -12.68
C GLU A 72 56.14 26.31 -11.55
N LYS A 73 56.00 27.60 -11.19
CA LYS A 73 55.02 28.02 -10.18
C LYS A 73 53.57 27.78 -10.62
N LYS A 74 53.26 28.05 -11.89
CA LYS A 74 51.91 27.78 -12.44
C LYS A 74 51.60 26.28 -12.43
N LEU A 75 52.58 25.45 -12.76
CA LEU A 75 52.43 23.99 -12.72
C LEU A 75 52.13 23.51 -11.31
N GLN A 76 52.87 23.98 -10.30
CA GLN A 76 52.63 23.65 -8.89
C GLN A 76 51.22 24.04 -8.43
N TYR A 77 50.75 25.22 -8.85
CA TYR A 77 49.38 25.66 -8.53
C TYR A 77 48.33 24.73 -9.14
N VAL A 78 48.48 24.39 -10.42
CA VAL A 78 47.55 23.48 -11.12
C VAL A 78 47.58 22.08 -10.52
N GLU A 79 48.74 21.57 -10.09
CA GLU A 79 48.86 20.29 -9.40
C GLU A 79 48.11 20.26 -8.06
N LEU A 80 48.16 21.36 -7.30
CA LEU A 80 47.41 21.50 -6.06
C LEU A 80 45.90 21.56 -6.31
N GLU A 81 45.45 22.35 -7.28
CA GLU A 81 44.04 22.44 -7.67
C GLU A 81 43.51 21.08 -8.16
N PHE A 82 44.30 20.37 -8.97
CA PHE A 82 43.95 19.02 -9.42
C PHE A 82 43.81 18.03 -8.26
N LYS A 83 44.71 18.10 -7.27
CA LYS A 83 44.65 17.26 -6.07
C LYS A 83 43.40 17.56 -5.25
N ASP A 84 43.04 18.83 -5.11
CA ASP A 84 41.82 19.25 -4.40
C ASP A 84 40.56 18.74 -5.11
N LEU A 85 40.44 18.97 -6.42
CA LEU A 85 39.33 18.48 -7.23
C LEU A 85 39.20 16.95 -7.17
N LYS A 86 40.34 16.23 -7.17
CA LYS A 86 40.34 14.77 -7.01
C LYS A 86 39.77 14.35 -5.66
N ASN A 87 40.15 15.00 -4.57
CA ASN A 87 39.60 14.71 -3.25
C ASN A 87 38.10 14.99 -3.18
N GLN A 88 37.64 16.14 -3.72
CA GLN A 88 36.22 16.47 -3.78
C GLN A 88 35.42 15.42 -4.57
N ASN A 89 35.98 14.94 -5.69
CA ASN A 89 35.37 13.88 -6.50
C ASN A 89 35.28 12.55 -5.73
N ASP A 90 36.32 12.18 -4.99
CA ASP A 90 36.32 10.98 -4.14
C ASP A 90 35.27 11.07 -3.01
N GLU A 91 35.10 12.25 -2.40
CA GLU A 91 34.05 12.50 -1.40
C GLU A 91 32.64 12.39 -2.01
N LYS A 92 32.42 13.02 -3.17
CA LYS A 92 31.14 12.93 -3.89
C LYS A 92 30.81 11.51 -4.31
N ASN A 93 31.81 10.72 -4.72
CA ASN A 93 31.59 9.31 -5.04
C ASN A 93 31.17 8.47 -3.81
N LYS A 94 31.71 8.76 -2.63
CA LYS A 94 31.25 8.12 -1.38
C LYS A 94 29.81 8.49 -1.07
N GLU A 95 29.46 9.78 -1.15
CA GLU A 95 28.09 10.27 -0.94
C GLU A 95 27.10 9.61 -1.91
N ILE A 96 27.46 9.47 -3.19
CA ILE A 96 26.66 8.73 -4.18
C ILE A 96 26.48 7.26 -3.78
N GLY A 97 27.53 6.62 -3.27
CA GLY A 97 27.48 5.25 -2.76
C GLY A 97 26.47 5.10 -1.62
N ASP A 98 26.54 5.98 -0.62
CA ASP A 98 25.64 5.98 0.53
C ASP A 98 24.18 6.23 0.12
N LEU A 99 23.95 7.18 -0.78
CA LEU A 99 22.62 7.47 -1.33
C LEU A 99 22.05 6.27 -2.09
N LYS A 100 22.89 5.55 -2.84
CA LYS A 100 22.47 4.34 -3.57
C LYS A 100 22.01 3.22 -2.62
N ILE A 101 22.75 3.01 -1.53
CA ILE A 101 22.36 2.03 -0.48
C ILE A 101 21.03 2.46 0.17
N SER A 102 20.89 3.74 0.50
CA SER A 102 19.63 4.26 1.07
C SER A 102 18.45 4.10 0.13
N LEU A 103 18.65 4.31 -1.17
CA LEU A 103 17.60 4.15 -2.18
C LEU A 103 17.16 2.68 -2.28
N GLU A 104 18.10 1.74 -2.31
CA GLU A 104 17.82 0.30 -2.34
C GLU A 104 17.04 -0.14 -1.09
N SER A 105 17.38 0.38 0.09
CA SER A 105 16.62 0.13 1.32
C SER A 105 15.18 0.64 1.23
N LYS A 106 14.96 1.83 0.66
CA LYS A 106 13.62 2.41 0.49
C LYS A 106 12.79 1.65 -0.54
N ASP A 107 13.41 1.19 -1.63
CA ASP A 107 12.73 0.33 -2.61
C ASP A 107 12.26 -0.98 -1.97
N ASN A 108 13.10 -1.61 -1.14
CA ASN A 108 12.70 -2.80 -0.39
C ASN A 108 11.50 -2.54 0.53
N GLU A 109 11.50 -1.43 1.26
CA GLU A 109 10.38 -1.00 2.13
C GLU A 109 9.09 -0.79 1.32
N ILE A 110 9.17 -0.14 0.15
CA ILE A 110 8.04 0.03 -0.77
C ILE A 110 7.51 -1.33 -1.25
N THR A 111 8.39 -2.28 -1.59
CA THR A 111 7.92 -3.61 -2.00
C THR A 111 7.22 -4.35 -0.86
N ALA A 112 7.68 -4.21 0.39
CA ALA A 112 7.03 -4.78 1.56
C ALA A 112 5.64 -4.18 1.77
N MET A 113 5.52 -2.85 1.80
CA MET A 113 4.24 -2.17 1.95
C MET A 113 3.24 -2.52 0.84
N LYS A 114 3.71 -2.69 -0.41
CA LYS A 114 2.86 -3.14 -1.52
C LYS A 114 2.29 -4.55 -1.28
N ARG A 115 3.05 -5.46 -0.68
CA ARG A 115 2.56 -6.80 -0.32
C ARG A 115 1.52 -6.70 0.79
N GLU A 116 1.80 -5.95 1.86
CA GLU A 116 0.84 -5.75 2.96
C GLU A 116 -0.48 -5.14 2.48
N LEU A 117 -0.44 -4.16 1.58
CA LEU A 117 -1.65 -3.59 0.98
C LEU A 117 -2.44 -4.62 0.17
N LYS A 118 -1.75 -5.52 -0.53
CA LYS A 118 -2.41 -6.60 -1.28
C LYS A 118 -3.09 -7.58 -0.34
N ASP A 119 -2.42 -7.98 0.73
CA ASP A 119 -2.97 -8.89 1.74
C ASP A 119 -4.18 -8.28 2.46
N LEU A 120 -4.10 -7.00 2.85
CA LEU A 120 -5.23 -6.29 3.47
C LEU A 120 -6.42 -6.17 2.53
N LYS A 121 -6.18 -5.94 1.23
CA LYS A 121 -7.24 -5.89 0.24
C LYS A 121 -7.93 -7.24 0.11
N ASP A 122 -7.17 -8.32 0.04
CA ASP A 122 -7.70 -9.68 -0.07
C ASP A 122 -8.49 -10.07 1.19
N GLN A 123 -8.03 -9.69 2.38
CA GLN A 123 -8.78 -9.85 3.63
C GLN A 123 -10.10 -9.06 3.63
N ASN A 124 -10.09 -7.83 3.11
CA ASN A 124 -11.28 -6.99 3.05
C ASN A 124 -12.32 -7.55 2.06
N ASP A 125 -11.86 -8.09 0.92
CA ASP A 125 -12.72 -8.76 -0.05
C ASP A 125 -13.35 -10.03 0.55
N GLU A 126 -12.61 -10.78 1.37
CA GLU A 126 -13.13 -11.96 2.08
C GLU A 126 -14.20 -11.57 3.12
N ARG A 127 -13.91 -10.56 3.96
CA ARG A 127 -14.88 -10.02 4.92
C ARG A 127 -16.13 -9.48 4.24
N ALA A 128 -16.00 -8.85 3.07
CA ALA A 128 -17.15 -8.37 2.31
C ALA A 128 -18.06 -9.53 1.85
N LYS A 129 -17.49 -10.68 1.45
CA LYS A 129 -18.26 -11.89 1.14
C LYS A 129 -18.96 -12.43 2.39
N GLU A 130 -18.26 -12.52 3.52
CA GLU A 130 -18.84 -12.99 4.79
C GLU A 130 -20.03 -12.12 5.22
N ILE A 131 -19.87 -10.79 5.17
CA ILE A 131 -20.95 -9.84 5.47
C ILE A 131 -22.14 -10.07 4.54
N LYS A 132 -21.91 -10.27 3.23
CA LYS A 132 -22.97 -10.54 2.27
C LYS A 132 -23.73 -11.83 2.60
N VAL A 133 -23.04 -12.90 2.98
CA VAL A 133 -23.66 -14.17 3.39
C VAL A 133 -24.51 -13.96 4.65
N LEU A 134 -23.96 -13.31 5.68
CA LEU A 134 -24.68 -13.02 6.92
C LEU A 134 -25.92 -12.16 6.68
N THR A 135 -25.84 -11.21 5.74
CA THR A 135 -26.96 -10.34 5.38
C THR A 135 -28.09 -11.15 4.76
N ILE A 136 -27.78 -12.06 3.84
CA ILE A 136 -28.78 -12.97 3.23
C ILE A 136 -29.43 -13.86 4.29
N SER A 137 -28.63 -14.44 5.20
CA SER A 137 -29.16 -15.28 6.27
C SER A 137 -30.07 -14.51 7.23
N LEU A 138 -29.75 -13.25 7.53
CA LEU A 138 -30.59 -12.40 8.38
C LEU A 138 -31.92 -12.06 7.70
N ASP A 139 -31.89 -11.69 6.41
CA ASP A 139 -33.07 -11.32 5.62
C ASP A 139 -34.05 -12.49 5.46
N GLN A 140 -33.56 -13.73 5.41
CA GLN A 140 -34.38 -14.95 5.36
C GLN A 140 -35.00 -15.35 6.70
N SER A 141 -34.53 -14.78 7.82
CA SER A 141 -34.94 -15.17 9.17
C SER A 141 -35.92 -14.21 9.84
N LEU A 142 -36.13 -13.03 9.25
CA LEU A 142 -37.11 -12.04 9.73
C LEU A 142 -38.50 -12.46 9.22
N PRO A 143 -39.45 -12.81 10.11
CA PRO A 143 -40.83 -13.06 9.67
C PRO A 143 -41.40 -11.77 9.07
N ASP A 144 -42.12 -11.88 7.96
CA ASP A 144 -42.75 -10.73 7.29
C ASP A 144 -43.53 -9.91 8.35
N PRO A 145 -43.37 -8.57 8.40
CA PRO A 145 -44.14 -7.72 9.29
C PRO A 145 -45.65 -8.03 9.30
N ALA A 146 -46.22 -8.47 8.17
CA ALA A 146 -47.61 -8.91 8.08
C ALA A 146 -47.86 -10.28 8.77
N GLU A 147 -46.95 -11.23 8.64
CA GLU A 147 -47.00 -12.54 9.30
C GLU A 147 -46.93 -12.40 10.84
N ASN A 148 -46.02 -11.55 11.34
CA ASN A 148 -45.93 -11.23 12.76
C ASN A 148 -47.23 -10.59 13.29
N ALA A 149 -47.88 -9.74 12.51
CA ALA A 149 -49.17 -9.15 12.88
C ALA A 149 -50.28 -10.21 13.02
N PHE A 150 -50.32 -11.22 12.14
CA PHE A 150 -51.27 -12.34 12.26
C PHE A 150 -51.05 -13.16 13.53
N ILE A 151 -49.79 -13.36 13.95
CA ILE A 151 -49.48 -14.05 15.21
C ILE A 151 -50.09 -13.30 16.41
N LEU A 152 -49.86 -11.99 16.48
CA LEU A 152 -50.37 -11.14 17.57
C LEU A 152 -51.91 -11.09 17.58
N LEU A 153 -52.52 -10.91 16.41
CA LEU A 153 -53.98 -10.86 16.27
C LEU A 153 -54.63 -12.19 16.65
N GLY A 154 -54.06 -13.33 16.26
CA GLY A 154 -54.61 -14.64 16.66
C GLY A 154 -54.44 -14.96 18.15
N GLN A 155 -53.38 -14.47 18.80
CA GLN A 155 -53.27 -14.54 20.26
C GLN A 155 -54.34 -13.67 20.95
N MET A 156 -54.57 -12.45 20.44
CA MET A 156 -55.63 -11.57 20.92
C MET A 156 -57.01 -12.25 20.82
N CYS A 157 -57.32 -12.88 19.68
CA CYS A 157 -58.59 -13.62 19.50
C CYS A 157 -58.78 -14.71 20.56
N SER A 158 -57.72 -15.44 20.91
CA SER A 158 -57.75 -16.49 21.94
C SER A 158 -58.03 -15.91 23.33
N ARG A 159 -57.43 -14.75 23.64
CA ARG A 159 -57.69 -14.01 24.88
C ARG A 159 -59.12 -13.49 24.95
N VAL A 160 -59.66 -12.95 23.85
CA VAL A 160 -61.06 -12.51 23.80
C VAL A 160 -62.01 -13.65 24.19
N GLN A 161 -61.81 -14.85 23.63
CA GLN A 161 -62.63 -16.02 23.96
C GLN A 161 -62.53 -16.42 25.44
N ALA A 162 -61.32 -16.40 26.01
CA ALA A 162 -61.10 -16.67 27.44
C ALA A 162 -61.78 -15.61 28.34
N MET A 163 -61.63 -14.32 28.00
CA MET A 163 -62.25 -13.22 28.72
C MET A 163 -63.78 -13.23 28.62
N MET A 164 -64.33 -13.69 27.50
CA MET A 164 -65.76 -13.90 27.34
C MET A 164 -66.23 -15.05 28.22
N TYR A 165 -65.53 -16.19 28.22
CA TYR A 165 -65.86 -17.32 29.08
C TYR A 165 -65.85 -16.92 30.56
N GLN A 166 -64.78 -16.27 31.02
CA GLN A 166 -64.64 -15.80 32.41
C GLN A 166 -65.79 -14.89 32.85
N ARG A 167 -66.30 -14.03 31.97
CA ARG A 167 -67.42 -13.12 32.30
C ARG A 167 -68.77 -13.82 32.38
N VAL A 168 -68.92 -14.96 31.72
CA VAL A 168 -70.18 -15.69 31.64
C VAL A 168 -70.24 -16.78 32.71
N LEU A 169 -69.14 -17.52 32.88
CA LEU A 169 -68.96 -18.63 33.80
C LEU A 169 -67.66 -18.44 34.63
N PRO A 170 -67.61 -17.45 35.54
CA PRO A 170 -66.40 -17.15 36.31
C PRO A 170 -65.95 -18.33 37.19
N ASP A 171 -66.90 -19.07 37.77
CA ASP A 171 -66.61 -20.16 38.71
C ASP A 171 -66.00 -21.40 38.02
N ARG A 172 -66.09 -21.50 36.68
CA ARG A 172 -65.48 -22.56 35.87
C ARG A 172 -64.24 -22.08 35.10
N TYR A 173 -63.85 -20.83 35.27
CA TYR A 173 -62.69 -20.29 34.59
C TYR A 173 -61.39 -20.81 35.22
N ASN A 174 -60.46 -21.22 34.36
CA ASN A 174 -59.13 -21.66 34.68
C ASN A 174 -58.19 -21.15 33.58
N GLU A 175 -57.13 -20.46 33.97
CA GLU A 175 -56.19 -19.83 33.06
C GLU A 175 -55.44 -20.84 32.17
N GLU A 176 -55.34 -22.10 32.60
CA GLU A 176 -54.67 -23.18 31.86
C GLU A 176 -55.53 -23.78 30.74
N TYR A 177 -56.81 -23.42 30.64
CA TYR A 177 -57.72 -24.00 29.64
C TYR A 177 -57.89 -23.12 28.40
N LEU A 178 -58.07 -23.80 27.26
CA LEU A 178 -58.38 -23.16 25.99
C LEU A 178 -59.90 -23.01 25.84
N TYR A 179 -60.36 -21.76 25.82
CA TYR A 179 -61.76 -21.42 25.65
C TYR A 179 -62.10 -21.14 24.19
N LYS A 180 -63.21 -21.71 23.73
CA LYS A 180 -63.82 -21.40 22.43
C LYS A 180 -65.25 -20.94 22.68
N LEU A 181 -65.79 -20.10 21.78
CA LEU A 181 -67.17 -19.62 21.89
C LEU A 181 -68.19 -20.76 22.04
N LYS A 182 -68.00 -21.85 21.29
CA LYS A 182 -68.85 -23.05 21.41
C LYS A 182 -68.87 -23.66 22.81
N PHE A 183 -67.74 -23.60 23.54
CA PHE A 183 -67.67 -24.13 24.90
C PHE A 183 -68.46 -23.28 25.89
N ILE A 184 -68.53 -21.96 25.67
CA ILE A 184 -69.37 -21.08 26.50
C ILE A 184 -70.83 -21.53 26.38
N GLU A 185 -71.32 -21.73 25.17
CA GLU A 185 -72.71 -22.12 24.91
C GLU A 185 -73.02 -23.53 25.45
N GLU A 186 -72.12 -24.49 25.21
CA GLU A 186 -72.24 -25.85 25.72
C GLU A 186 -72.25 -25.90 27.26
N ASP A 187 -71.38 -25.13 27.91
CA ASP A 187 -71.26 -25.15 29.37
C ASP A 187 -72.42 -24.43 30.06
N ILE A 188 -72.94 -23.34 29.48
CA ILE A 188 -74.21 -22.75 29.95
C ILE A 188 -75.35 -23.78 29.85
N ALA A 189 -75.40 -24.56 28.77
CA ALA A 189 -76.45 -25.56 28.59
C ALA A 189 -76.42 -26.66 29.67
N ARG A 190 -75.22 -26.99 30.18
CA ARG A 190 -74.98 -27.97 31.26
C ARG A 190 -75.30 -27.45 32.66
N GLU A 191 -75.35 -26.14 32.87
CA GLU A 191 -75.75 -25.56 34.16
C GLU A 191 -77.21 -25.89 34.51
N GLN A 192 -77.55 -25.85 35.80
CA GLN A 192 -78.90 -26.11 36.30
C GLN A 192 -79.39 -25.00 37.25
N GLY A 193 -80.71 -24.88 37.40
CA GLY A 193 -81.34 -23.98 38.36
C GLY A 193 -81.01 -22.51 38.13
N ASP A 194 -80.74 -21.78 39.22
CA ASP A 194 -80.48 -20.34 39.18
C ASP A 194 -79.12 -20.00 38.56
N LEU A 195 -78.12 -20.89 38.65
CA LEU A 195 -76.82 -20.71 38.01
C LEU A 195 -76.95 -20.64 36.49
N LYS A 196 -77.80 -21.49 35.90
CA LYS A 196 -78.11 -21.44 34.46
C LYS A 196 -78.75 -20.11 34.06
N ARG A 197 -79.75 -19.64 34.83
CA ARG A 197 -80.42 -18.36 34.53
C ARG A 197 -79.45 -17.19 34.61
N GLN A 198 -78.60 -17.16 35.62
CA GLN A 198 -77.57 -16.12 35.78
C GLN A 198 -76.53 -16.16 34.65
N ALA A 199 -76.10 -17.34 34.21
CA ALA A 199 -75.15 -17.48 33.11
C ALA A 199 -75.74 -17.01 31.77
N ILE A 200 -77.01 -17.35 31.48
CA ILE A 200 -77.74 -16.85 30.31
C ILE A 200 -77.86 -15.32 30.36
N GLU A 201 -78.25 -14.75 31.51
CA GLU A 201 -78.36 -13.30 31.66
C GLU A 201 -77.00 -12.60 31.47
N ARG A 202 -75.91 -13.15 32.03
CA ARG A 202 -74.54 -12.63 31.83
C ARG A 202 -74.14 -12.71 30.35
N TRP A 203 -74.47 -13.80 29.66
CA TRP A 203 -74.17 -13.98 28.23
C TRP A 203 -74.89 -12.95 27.36
N ASP A 204 -76.20 -12.79 27.56
CA ASP A 204 -77.02 -11.83 26.81
C ASP A 204 -76.59 -10.38 27.10
N LYS A 205 -76.32 -10.06 28.36
CA LYS A 205 -75.83 -8.73 28.77
C LYS A 205 -74.45 -8.44 28.17
N LEU A 206 -73.56 -9.44 28.14
CA LEU A 206 -72.23 -9.31 27.55
C LEU A 206 -72.32 -9.11 26.04
N LYS A 207 -73.11 -9.92 25.33
CA LYS A 207 -73.35 -9.77 23.89
C LYS A 207 -73.89 -8.38 23.55
N ARG A 208 -74.89 -7.90 24.29
CA ARG A 208 -75.42 -6.53 24.11
C ARG A 208 -74.35 -5.46 24.34
N LYS A 209 -73.57 -5.56 25.42
CA LYS A 209 -72.53 -4.58 25.76
C LYS A 209 -71.41 -4.52 24.72
N LEU A 210 -71.08 -5.64 24.11
CA LEU A 210 -70.03 -5.75 23.09
C LEU A 210 -70.54 -5.50 21.66
N SER A 211 -71.83 -5.18 21.49
CA SER A 211 -72.47 -5.13 20.17
C SER A 211 -72.16 -6.39 19.35
N TRP A 212 -72.32 -7.55 19.99
CA TRP A 212 -71.87 -8.82 19.44
C TRP A 212 -72.72 -9.28 18.26
N ASP A 213 -72.08 -9.45 17.09
CA ASP A 213 -72.65 -10.07 15.90
C ASP A 213 -72.45 -11.60 15.96
N ASP A 214 -73.55 -12.34 16.06
CA ASP A 214 -73.55 -13.81 16.19
C ASP A 214 -73.05 -14.54 14.94
N ILE A 215 -72.93 -13.86 13.79
CA ILE A 215 -72.48 -14.45 12.52
C ILE A 215 -71.05 -14.02 12.23
N ASN A 216 -70.78 -12.71 12.22
CA ASN A 216 -69.53 -12.16 11.72
C ASN A 216 -68.39 -12.30 12.73
N HIS A 217 -68.59 -11.93 14.01
CA HIS A 217 -67.50 -11.97 14.99
C HIS A 217 -66.93 -13.39 15.21
N PRO A 218 -67.74 -14.46 15.37
CA PRO A 218 -67.20 -15.82 15.45
C PRO A 218 -66.39 -16.23 14.23
N ARG A 219 -66.84 -15.83 13.02
CA ARG A 219 -66.13 -16.12 11.76
C ARG A 219 -64.81 -15.38 11.67
N THR A 220 -64.78 -14.09 11.98
CA THR A 220 -63.56 -13.27 11.97
C THR A 220 -62.53 -13.82 12.96
N LEU A 221 -62.93 -14.15 14.20
CA LEU A 221 -62.04 -14.76 15.18
C LEU A 221 -61.43 -16.07 14.66
N LYS A 222 -62.25 -16.91 14.02
CA LYS A 222 -61.82 -18.19 13.46
C LYS A 222 -60.82 -18.01 12.31
N GLU A 223 -61.08 -17.09 11.38
CA GLU A 223 -60.21 -16.84 10.24
C GLU A 223 -58.85 -16.25 10.67
N ILE A 224 -58.84 -15.31 11.63
CA ILE A 224 -57.59 -14.76 12.17
C ILE A 224 -56.78 -15.86 12.89
N GLN A 225 -57.44 -16.69 13.71
CA GLN A 225 -56.76 -17.79 14.41
C GLN A 225 -56.27 -18.89 13.43
N ARG A 226 -56.98 -19.13 12.33
CA ARG A 226 -56.54 -20.03 11.26
C ARG A 226 -55.29 -19.49 10.59
N LYS A 227 -55.32 -18.23 10.16
CA LYS A 227 -54.16 -17.56 9.54
C LYS A 227 -52.96 -17.51 10.48
N ARG A 228 -53.16 -17.27 11.78
CA ARG A 228 -52.08 -17.42 12.77
C ARG A 228 -51.47 -18.81 12.70
N ASN A 229 -52.28 -19.87 12.69
CA ASN A 229 -51.75 -21.23 12.70
C ASN A 229 -51.01 -21.56 11.40
N ASP A 230 -51.50 -21.08 10.25
CA ASP A 230 -50.83 -21.22 8.95
C ASP A 230 -49.45 -20.52 8.93
N VAL A 231 -49.32 -19.39 9.63
CA VAL A 231 -48.08 -18.62 9.75
C VAL A 231 -47.13 -19.21 10.82
N ALA A 232 -47.68 -19.62 11.96
CA ALA A 232 -46.91 -20.06 13.13
C ALA A 232 -46.47 -21.53 13.04
N HIS A 233 -47.03 -22.31 12.12
CA HIS A 233 -46.74 -23.74 12.00
C HIS A 233 -46.36 -24.11 10.55
N PRO A 234 -45.42 -25.05 10.36
CA PRO A 234 -44.98 -25.45 9.02
C PRO A 234 -46.13 -26.04 8.19
N ASN A 235 -46.26 -25.61 6.93
CA ASN A 235 -47.22 -26.17 5.99
C ASN A 235 -46.86 -27.60 5.51
N LEU A 236 -45.61 -28.04 5.72
CA LEU A 236 -45.17 -29.41 5.49
C LEU A 236 -44.97 -30.12 6.84
N LEU A 237 -45.96 -30.92 7.23
CA LEU A 237 -45.76 -31.92 8.28
C LEU A 237 -45.11 -33.15 7.64
N THR A 238 -44.05 -33.66 8.25
CA THR A 238 -43.51 -34.98 7.92
C THR A 238 -43.62 -35.88 9.15
N LYS A 239 -43.80 -37.18 8.91
CA LYS A 239 -43.87 -38.18 9.98
C LYS A 239 -42.65 -38.10 10.92
N GLU A 240 -41.45 -37.94 10.35
CA GLU A 240 -40.21 -37.82 11.11
C GLU A 240 -40.20 -36.58 12.02
N LEU A 241 -40.60 -35.41 11.48
CA LEU A 241 -40.69 -34.17 12.26
C LEU A 241 -41.67 -34.30 13.43
N LEU A 242 -42.82 -34.95 13.20
CA LEU A 242 -43.83 -35.19 14.22
C LEU A 242 -43.34 -36.15 15.31
N LEU A 243 -42.63 -37.22 14.94
CA LEU A 243 -42.06 -38.17 15.89
C LEU A 243 -40.98 -37.51 16.76
N ASN A 244 -40.07 -36.75 16.13
CA ASN A 244 -39.02 -36.01 16.85
C ASN A 244 -39.63 -34.98 17.81
N SER A 245 -40.68 -34.26 17.38
CA SER A 245 -41.39 -33.30 18.24
C SER A 245 -42.06 -33.99 19.45
N ALA A 246 -42.65 -35.17 19.24
CA ALA A 246 -43.27 -35.92 20.33
C ALA A 246 -42.22 -36.42 21.35
N GLU A 247 -41.03 -36.82 20.88
CA GLU A 247 -39.91 -37.20 21.76
C GLU A 247 -39.41 -36.01 22.58
N MET A 248 -39.19 -34.86 21.95
CA MET A 248 -38.83 -33.62 22.65
C MET A 248 -39.86 -33.23 23.72
N MET A 249 -41.16 -33.37 23.44
CA MET A 249 -42.21 -33.11 24.43
C MET A 249 -42.22 -34.13 25.58
N GLN A 250 -41.84 -35.38 25.33
CA GLN A 250 -41.70 -36.41 26.36
C GLN A 250 -40.50 -36.13 27.27
N GLU A 251 -39.36 -35.76 26.68
CA GLU A 251 -38.14 -35.39 27.41
C GLU A 251 -38.35 -34.14 28.27
N ALA A 252 -39.10 -33.15 27.77
CA ALA A 252 -39.50 -31.97 28.53
C ALA A 252 -40.54 -32.26 29.63
N GLY A 253 -40.97 -33.52 29.81
CA GLY A 253 -41.95 -33.93 30.81
C GLY A 253 -43.36 -33.38 30.55
N LYS A 254 -43.66 -32.94 29.33
CA LYS A 254 -44.95 -32.32 28.97
C LYS A 254 -46.00 -33.34 28.53
N LEU A 255 -45.59 -34.57 28.18
CA LEU A 255 -46.49 -35.66 27.83
C LEU A 255 -46.87 -36.46 29.08
N SER A 256 -48.15 -36.43 29.45
CA SER A 256 -48.68 -37.20 30.59
C SER A 256 -50.14 -37.60 30.38
N GLY A 257 -50.59 -38.61 31.15
CA GLY A 257 -51.99 -39.07 31.15
C GLY A 257 -52.49 -39.46 29.75
N ARG A 258 -53.58 -38.82 29.31
CA ARG A 258 -54.20 -39.05 27.98
C ARG A 258 -53.35 -38.56 26.80
N MET A 259 -52.30 -37.79 27.06
CA MET A 259 -51.34 -37.27 26.06
C MET A 259 -49.97 -37.95 26.20
N SER A 260 -49.89 -39.18 26.71
CA SER A 260 -48.64 -39.94 26.79
C SER A 260 -47.99 -40.15 25.40
N LEU A 261 -46.67 -40.29 25.33
CA LEU A 261 -45.94 -40.57 24.08
C LEU A 261 -46.55 -41.71 23.24
N THR A 262 -47.01 -42.79 23.88
CA THR A 262 -47.63 -43.93 23.18
C THR A 262 -48.89 -43.52 22.42
N HIS A 263 -49.82 -42.80 23.07
CA HIS A 263 -51.03 -42.29 22.43
C HIS A 263 -50.72 -41.26 21.34
N VAL A 264 -49.76 -40.36 21.56
CA VAL A 264 -49.34 -39.37 20.56
C VAL A 264 -48.77 -40.06 19.32
N ARG A 265 -47.90 -41.08 19.48
CA ARG A 265 -47.37 -41.88 18.36
C ARG A 265 -48.47 -42.62 17.59
N GLN A 266 -49.50 -43.13 18.28
CA GLN A 266 -50.66 -43.75 17.62
C GLN A 266 -51.42 -42.74 16.76
N ILE A 267 -51.64 -41.52 17.26
CA ILE A 267 -52.27 -40.45 16.48
C ILE A 267 -51.40 -40.04 15.28
N ILE A 268 -50.07 -39.92 15.44
CA ILE A 268 -49.15 -39.63 14.33
C ILE A 268 -49.23 -40.74 13.27
N LYS A 269 -49.31 -42.01 13.67
CA LYS A 269 -49.47 -43.14 12.74
C LYS A 269 -50.81 -43.08 12.00
N ILE A 270 -51.90 -42.72 12.67
CA ILE A 270 -53.21 -42.54 12.04
C ILE A 270 -53.15 -41.40 11.02
N TRP A 271 -52.54 -40.26 11.39
CA TRP A 271 -52.35 -39.13 10.49
C TRP A 271 -51.55 -39.53 9.24
N ASP A 272 -50.40 -40.20 9.40
CA ASP A 272 -49.55 -40.66 8.30
C ASP A 272 -50.27 -41.64 7.35
N LEU A 273 -51.13 -42.52 7.89
CA LEU A 273 -51.93 -43.42 7.08
C LEU A 273 -53.05 -42.69 6.32
N LEU A 274 -53.69 -41.70 6.93
CA LEU A 274 -54.76 -40.91 6.28
C LEU A 274 -54.19 -40.00 5.19
N ASP A 275 -53.02 -39.39 5.43
CA ASP A 275 -52.30 -38.55 4.45
C ASP A 275 -51.91 -39.34 3.19
N GLN A 276 -51.67 -40.64 3.32
CA GLN A 276 -51.40 -41.56 2.21
C GLN A 276 -52.67 -42.06 1.48
N MET A 277 -53.86 -41.79 2.02
CA MET A 277 -55.14 -42.21 1.43
C MET A 277 -55.84 -41.11 0.62
N GLU A 278 -55.38 -39.86 0.72
CA GLU A 278 -55.75 -38.75 -0.18
C GLU A 278 -54.98 -38.81 -1.50
#